data_AF-A0AA39CYK6-F1
#
_entry.id   AF-A0AA39CYK6-F1
#
_cell.length_a   1.000
_cell.length_b   1.000
_cell.length_c   1.000
_cell.angle_alpha   90.00
_cell.angle_beta   90.00
_cell.angle_gamma   90.00
#
_symmetry.space_group_name_H-M   'P 1'
#
loop_
_entity.id
_entity.type
_entity.pdbx_description
1 polymer ?
#
loop_
_entity_poly.entity_id
_entity_poly.type
_entity_poly.pdbx_seq_one_letter_code
_entity_poly.pdbx_strand_id
1 'polypeptide(L)'
;MHEKVGLEGTFGQLYGFMFGCAYDLYMLIPQIQTLAVERHSQPNEDLHCEAEFRAIETQIGQWKPSEDITGKDVSDALKVSGLMLQQALYVYLSCAIHGPGKPNSLLLYDIQPKIQAFLNLMSLLPPACSEWTTMSWPMLVVGSCVRDQVRREIMLDCANERMPKMFGAYALMRTLRWLWESDDPTAFGPWGIEKIMTERNVRLCVG
;
A
#
# COMPACT_ATOMS: atom_id res chain seq x y z
N MET A 1 24.44 -24.16 -34.36
CA MET A 1 24.81 -24.00 -32.94
C MET A 1 24.15 -22.70 -32.49
N HIS A 2 22.91 -22.79 -32.03
CA HIS A 2 22.12 -21.64 -31.56
C HIS A 2 22.24 -21.57 -30.05
N GLU A 3 22.93 -20.55 -29.57
CA GLU A 3 23.07 -20.26 -28.15
C GLU A 3 21.81 -19.55 -27.66
N LYS A 4 21.07 -20.21 -26.77
CA LYS A 4 19.95 -19.61 -26.04
C LYS A 4 20.53 -18.62 -25.03
N VAL A 5 20.45 -17.33 -25.33
CA VAL A 5 20.67 -16.29 -24.33
C VAL A 5 19.43 -16.26 -23.41
N GLY A 6 19.65 -16.57 -22.13
CA GLY A 6 18.63 -16.62 -21.10
C GLY A 6 17.99 -15.25 -20.87
N LEU A 7 16.68 -15.18 -21.06
CA LEU A 7 15.83 -13.99 -20.88
C LEU A 7 15.35 -13.80 -19.43
N GLU A 8 15.92 -14.53 -18.46
CA GLU A 8 15.46 -14.50 -17.07
C GLU A 8 15.97 -13.28 -16.27
N GLY A 9 17.00 -12.57 -16.75
CA GLY A 9 17.54 -11.36 -16.09
C GLY A 9 16.90 -10.03 -16.51
N THR A 10 16.03 -10.04 -17.52
CA THR A 10 15.61 -8.81 -18.24
C THR A 10 14.32 -8.19 -17.71
N PHE A 11 13.45 -8.94 -17.03
CA PHE A 11 12.13 -8.42 -16.62
C PHE A 11 12.21 -7.40 -15.48
N GLY A 12 13.04 -7.63 -14.45
CA GLY A 12 13.24 -6.66 -13.36
C GLY A 12 13.87 -5.35 -13.85
N GLN A 13 14.78 -5.43 -14.83
CA GLN A 13 15.42 -4.25 -15.43
C GLN A 13 14.46 -3.44 -16.32
N LEU A 14 13.48 -4.08 -16.97
CA LEU A 14 12.56 -3.40 -17.89
C LEU A 14 11.47 -2.58 -17.19
N TYR A 15 11.08 -2.93 -15.96
CA TYR A 15 9.99 -2.24 -15.24
C TYR A 15 10.46 -1.46 -14.00
N GLY A 16 11.66 -1.75 -13.47
CA GLY A 16 12.22 -1.05 -12.31
C GLY A 16 12.38 0.46 -12.51
N PHE A 17 12.53 0.95 -13.75
CA PHE A 17 12.63 2.39 -14.03
C PHE A 17 11.37 3.18 -13.64
N MET A 18 10.18 2.56 -13.65
CA MET A 18 8.92 3.24 -13.30
C MET A 18 8.71 3.33 -11.79
N PHE A 19 9.26 2.38 -11.04
CA PHE A 19 9.04 2.23 -9.59
C PHE A 19 10.30 2.54 -8.76
N GLY A 20 11.40 2.88 -9.42
CA GLY A 20 12.67 3.24 -8.79
C GLY A 20 13.19 2.13 -7.87
N CYS A 21 13.80 2.53 -6.76
CA CYS A 21 14.31 1.61 -5.74
C CYS A 21 13.21 0.86 -4.96
N ALA A 22 11.94 1.20 -5.17
CA ALA A 22 10.81 0.58 -4.49
C ALA A 22 10.16 -0.55 -5.30
N TYR A 23 10.71 -0.93 -6.46
CA TYR A 23 10.18 -2.01 -7.31
C TYR A 23 9.89 -3.31 -6.53
N ASP A 24 10.82 -3.75 -5.69
CA ASP A 24 10.68 -4.99 -4.91
C ASP A 24 9.47 -4.95 -3.97
N LEU A 25 9.13 -3.76 -3.45
CA LEU A 25 7.95 -3.58 -2.61
C LEU A 25 6.65 -3.78 -3.42
N TYR A 26 6.58 -3.27 -4.66
CA TYR A 26 5.41 -3.48 -5.53
C TYR A 26 5.21 -4.96 -5.87
N MET A 27 6.30 -5.73 -5.98
CA MET A 27 6.24 -7.18 -6.23
C MET A 27 5.63 -7.97 -5.07
N LEU A 28 5.52 -7.38 -3.86
CA LEU A 28 4.87 -8.00 -2.71
C LEU A 28 3.35 -7.84 -2.73
N ILE A 29 2.81 -6.85 -3.44
CA ILE A 29 1.35 -6.62 -3.53
C ILE A 29 0.60 -7.87 -4.01
N PRO A 30 0.96 -8.51 -5.14
CA PRO A 30 0.27 -9.72 -5.59
C PRO A 30 0.46 -10.89 -4.61
N GLN A 31 1.61 -11.00 -3.94
CA GLN A 31 1.85 -12.06 -2.95
C GLN A 31 0.93 -11.91 -1.74
N ILE A 32 0.76 -10.68 -1.23
CA ILE A 32 -0.18 -10.39 -0.14
C ILE A 32 -1.62 -10.69 -0.56
N GLN A 33 -1.97 -10.40 -1.82
CA GLN A 33 -3.30 -10.72 -2.35
C GLN A 33 -3.54 -12.24 -2.43
N THR A 34 -2.56 -13.02 -2.89
CA THR A 34 -2.64 -14.49 -2.89
C THR A 34 -2.85 -15.02 -1.48
N LEU A 35 -2.03 -14.56 -0.52
CA LEU A 35 -2.17 -14.90 0.90
C LEU A 35 -3.58 -14.57 1.43
N ALA A 36 -4.13 -13.41 1.07
CA ALA A 36 -5.46 -13.00 1.48
C ALA A 36 -6.55 -13.96 0.97
N VAL A 37 -6.45 -14.39 -0.30
CA VAL A 37 -7.40 -15.33 -0.93
C VAL A 37 -7.29 -16.72 -0.31
N GLU A 38 -6.08 -17.21 -0.08
CA GLU A 38 -5.82 -18.53 0.51
C GLU A 38 -6.32 -18.58 1.95
N ARG A 39 -5.97 -17.56 2.75
CA ARG A 39 -6.45 -17.41 4.12
C ARG A 39 -7.97 -17.45 4.20
N HIS A 40 -8.64 -16.77 3.28
CA HIS A 40 -10.10 -16.72 3.24
C HIS A 40 -10.72 -18.05 2.80
N SER A 41 -10.10 -18.74 1.84
CA SER A 41 -10.61 -20.00 1.29
C SER A 41 -10.35 -21.19 2.21
N GLN A 42 -9.28 -21.14 3.00
CA GLN A 42 -8.77 -22.26 3.80
C GLN A 42 -8.50 -21.84 5.25
N PRO A 43 -9.56 -21.47 6.03
CA PRO A 43 -9.38 -20.93 7.38
C PRO A 43 -8.77 -21.93 8.39
N ASN A 44 -8.66 -23.21 8.04
CA ASN A 44 -8.06 -24.25 8.89
C ASN A 44 -6.55 -24.48 8.63
N GLU A 45 -5.96 -23.87 7.59
CA GLU A 45 -4.54 -23.99 7.26
C GLU A 45 -3.70 -22.86 7.89
N ASP A 46 -3.89 -22.64 9.19
CA ASP A 46 -3.27 -21.54 9.95
C ASP A 46 -1.74 -21.51 9.83
N LEU A 47 -1.09 -22.68 9.83
CA LEU A 47 0.38 -22.77 9.83
C LEU A 47 1.02 -22.31 8.52
N HIS A 48 0.39 -22.59 7.38
CA HIS A 48 0.94 -22.20 6.07
C HIS A 48 0.78 -20.71 5.84
N CYS A 49 -0.42 -20.17 6.09
CA CYS A 49 -0.69 -18.74 6.03
C CYS A 49 0.23 -17.94 6.96
N GLU A 50 0.50 -18.45 8.17
CA GLU A 50 1.43 -17.78 9.11
C GLU A 50 2.86 -17.79 8.58
N ALA A 51 3.35 -18.90 8.01
CA ALA A 51 4.70 -18.98 7.45
C ALA A 51 4.89 -17.99 6.28
N GLU A 52 3.92 -17.91 5.38
CA GLU A 52 3.94 -16.97 4.26
C GLU A 52 3.84 -15.51 4.73
N PHE A 53 2.93 -15.24 5.69
CA PHE A 53 2.84 -13.94 6.34
C PHE A 53 4.20 -13.48 6.88
N ARG A 54 4.89 -14.35 7.63
CA ARG A 54 6.22 -14.05 8.20
C ARG A 54 7.29 -13.86 7.12
N ALA A 55 7.23 -14.63 6.04
CA ALA A 55 8.16 -14.49 4.93
C ALA A 55 8.00 -13.13 4.23
N ILE A 56 6.75 -12.72 3.97
CA ILE A 56 6.46 -11.39 3.38
C ILE A 56 6.82 -10.29 4.37
N GLU A 57 6.44 -10.41 5.64
CA GLU A 57 6.78 -9.43 6.70
C GLU A 57 8.30 -9.19 6.80
N THR A 58 9.08 -10.28 6.70
CA THR A 58 10.54 -10.24 6.70
C THR A 58 11.07 -9.52 5.46
N GLN A 59 10.53 -9.79 4.27
CA GLN A 59 10.93 -9.11 3.03
C GLN A 59 10.65 -7.61 3.10
N ILE A 60 9.47 -7.21 3.59
CA ILE A 60 9.13 -5.79 3.81
C ILE A 60 10.15 -5.16 4.76
N GLY A 61 10.51 -5.83 5.86
CA GLY A 61 11.41 -5.26 6.88
C GLY A 61 12.88 -5.21 6.50
N GLN A 62 13.33 -6.12 5.63
CA GLN A 62 14.69 -6.13 5.12
C GLN A 62 14.91 -5.11 3.99
N TRP A 63 13.84 -4.71 3.30
CA TRP A 63 13.93 -3.71 2.26
C TRP A 63 14.46 -2.39 2.82
N LYS A 64 15.39 -1.79 2.07
CA LYS A 64 15.93 -0.45 2.31
C LYS A 64 16.03 0.26 0.98
N PRO A 65 15.90 1.61 0.95
CA PRO A 65 16.17 2.36 -0.26
C PRO A 65 17.61 2.11 -0.72
N SER A 66 17.77 1.41 -1.85
CA SER A 66 19.07 1.12 -2.48
C SER A 66 19.47 2.26 -3.43
N GLU A 67 20.72 2.27 -3.90
CA GLU A 67 21.20 3.18 -4.95
C GLU A 67 20.41 3.01 -6.25
N ASP A 68 20.39 4.07 -7.08
CA ASP A 68 19.75 4.01 -8.39
C ASP A 68 20.55 3.12 -9.37
N ILE A 69 19.96 2.85 -10.54
CA ILE A 69 20.57 2.01 -11.59
C ILE A 69 21.91 2.60 -12.10
N THR A 70 22.17 3.88 -11.82
CA THR A 70 23.41 4.59 -12.19
C THR A 70 24.48 4.58 -11.08
N GLY A 71 24.20 3.93 -9.95
CA GLY A 71 25.09 3.91 -8.77
C GLY A 71 25.13 5.28 -8.06
N LYS A 72 24.12 6.13 -8.27
CA LYS A 72 23.96 7.39 -7.56
C LYS A 72 23.03 7.20 -6.38
N ASP A 73 23.30 7.98 -5.34
CA ASP A 73 22.43 8.11 -4.19
C ASP A 73 21.01 8.52 -4.66
N VAL A 74 20.02 7.71 -4.30
CA VAL A 74 18.62 7.98 -4.64
C VAL A 74 18.17 9.28 -3.98
N SER A 75 17.34 10.06 -4.69
CA SER A 75 16.78 11.31 -4.17
C SER A 75 16.03 11.08 -2.85
N ASP A 76 16.08 12.06 -1.95
CA ASP A 76 15.38 11.97 -0.66
C ASP A 76 13.86 11.76 -0.85
N ALA A 77 13.27 12.34 -1.89
CA ALA A 77 11.86 12.16 -2.21
C ALA A 77 11.53 10.68 -2.53
N LEU A 78 12.37 10.01 -3.33
CA LEU A 78 12.18 8.61 -3.69
C LEU A 78 12.47 7.67 -2.50
N LYS A 79 13.44 8.02 -1.64
CA LYS A 79 13.67 7.32 -0.36
C LYS A 79 12.44 7.41 0.55
N VAL A 80 11.89 8.61 0.74
CA VAL A 80 10.71 8.85 1.57
C VAL A 80 9.47 8.14 1.00
N SER A 81 9.22 8.25 -0.31
CA SER A 81 8.06 7.59 -0.93
C SER A 81 8.16 6.06 -0.88
N GLY A 82 9.35 5.50 -1.01
CA GLY A 82 9.58 4.07 -0.83
C GLY A 82 9.31 3.62 0.61
N LEU A 83 9.73 4.39 1.60
CA LEU A 83 9.40 4.14 3.01
C LEU A 83 7.89 4.28 3.29
N MET A 84 7.21 5.22 2.64
CA MET A 84 5.74 5.33 2.71
C MET A 84 5.07 4.06 2.16
N LEU A 85 5.49 3.59 0.99
CA LEU A 85 5.00 2.34 0.42
C LEU A 85 5.25 1.15 1.34
N GLN A 86 6.44 1.07 1.95
CA GLN A 86 6.78 0.04 2.93
C GLN A 86 5.79 0.02 4.12
N GLN A 87 5.44 1.19 4.67
CA GLN A 87 4.44 1.28 5.75
C GLN A 87 3.04 0.86 5.27
N ALA A 88 2.65 1.23 4.05
CA ALA A 88 1.36 0.83 3.49
C ALA A 88 1.29 -0.69 3.27
N LEU A 89 2.39 -1.33 2.87
CA LEU A 89 2.45 -2.79 2.72
C LEU A 89 2.32 -3.52 4.05
N TYR A 90 2.91 -3.01 5.13
CA TYR A 90 2.66 -3.57 6.46
C TYR A 90 1.18 -3.51 6.84
N VAL A 91 0.52 -2.37 6.60
CA VAL A 91 -0.93 -2.24 6.84
C VAL A 91 -1.72 -3.20 5.96
N TYR A 92 -1.35 -3.32 4.68
CA TYR A 92 -2.02 -4.21 3.72
C TYR A 92 -1.90 -5.67 4.15
N LEU A 93 -0.69 -6.12 4.50
CA LEU A 93 -0.40 -7.47 4.96
C LEU A 93 -1.18 -7.82 6.24
N SER A 94 -1.19 -6.93 7.23
CA SER A 94 -1.95 -7.17 8.48
C SER A 94 -3.46 -7.24 8.23
N CYS A 95 -3.98 -6.44 7.30
CA CYS A 95 -5.40 -6.53 6.91
C CYS A 95 -5.72 -7.79 6.10
N ALA A 96 -4.79 -8.25 5.26
CA ALA A 96 -4.94 -9.47 4.48
C ALA A 96 -5.09 -10.70 5.39
N ILE A 97 -4.22 -10.84 6.40
CA ILE A 97 -4.27 -11.98 7.32
C ILE A 97 -5.47 -11.93 8.27
N HIS A 98 -5.90 -10.73 8.68
CA HIS A 98 -7.12 -10.55 9.48
C HIS A 98 -8.39 -10.90 8.69
N GLY A 99 -8.40 -10.62 7.39
CA GLY A 99 -9.53 -10.90 6.52
C GLY A 99 -10.67 -9.87 6.59
N PRO A 100 -11.79 -10.13 5.91
CA PRO A 100 -12.93 -9.22 5.90
C PRO A 100 -13.66 -9.21 7.25
N GLY A 101 -14.18 -8.05 7.63
CA GLY A 101 -15.02 -7.90 8.83
C GLY A 101 -14.60 -6.74 9.73
N LYS A 102 -15.14 -6.73 10.94
CA LYS A 102 -14.82 -5.71 11.95
C LYS A 102 -13.37 -5.87 12.41
N PRO A 103 -12.57 -4.79 12.50
CA PRO A 103 -11.21 -4.88 13.04
C PRO A 103 -11.23 -5.27 14.52
N ASN A 104 -10.36 -6.20 14.90
CA ASN A 104 -10.14 -6.55 16.31
C ASN A 104 -9.02 -5.69 16.93
N SER A 105 -8.87 -5.76 18.26
CA SER A 105 -7.85 -4.97 18.96
C SER A 105 -6.42 -5.30 18.57
N LEU A 106 -6.13 -6.56 18.21
CA LEU A 106 -4.80 -7.00 17.81
C LEU A 106 -4.38 -6.37 16.47
N LEU A 107 -5.25 -6.39 15.46
CA LEU A 107 -5.04 -5.72 14.19
C LEU A 107 -4.80 -4.23 14.40
N LEU A 108 -5.67 -3.58 15.19
CA LEU A 108 -5.58 -2.13 15.43
C LEU A 108 -4.27 -1.77 16.13
N TYR A 109 -3.87 -2.52 17.14
CA TYR A 109 -2.60 -2.34 17.83
C TYR A 109 -1.42 -2.49 16.88
N ASP A 110 -1.47 -3.51 16.02
CA ASP A 110 -0.41 -3.80 15.07
C ASP A 110 -0.27 -2.71 14.00
N ILE A 111 -1.35 -2.26 13.36
CA ILE A 111 -1.25 -1.30 12.24
C ILE A 111 -1.04 0.15 12.67
N GLN A 112 -1.46 0.53 13.88
CA GLN A 112 -1.40 1.91 14.36
C GLN A 112 0.00 2.56 14.26
N PRO A 113 1.12 1.92 14.67
CA PRO A 113 2.45 2.50 14.50
C PRO A 113 2.82 2.68 13.02
N LYS A 114 2.40 1.78 12.11
CA LYS A 114 2.70 1.89 10.67
C LYS A 114 1.91 3.02 10.03
N ILE A 115 0.64 3.21 10.40
CA ILE A 115 -0.17 4.36 10.00
C ILE A 115 0.49 5.66 10.47
N GLN A 116 0.96 5.72 11.73
CA GLN A 116 1.63 6.91 12.24
C GLN A 116 2.93 7.20 11.48
N ALA A 117 3.74 6.17 11.22
CA ALA A 117 4.98 6.31 10.44
C ALA A 117 4.69 6.80 9.02
N PHE A 118 3.65 6.26 8.37
CA PHE A 118 3.21 6.72 7.05
C PHE A 118 2.86 8.21 7.05
N LEU A 119 2.04 8.66 8.00
CA LEU A 119 1.65 10.07 8.10
C LEU A 119 2.84 11.00 8.37
N ASN A 120 3.80 10.54 9.18
CA ASN A 120 5.03 11.28 9.44
C ASN A 120 5.90 11.38 8.18
N LEU A 121 6.02 10.31 7.39
CA LEU A 121 6.77 10.32 6.14
C LEU A 121 6.09 11.19 5.07
N MET A 122 4.76 11.18 5.03
CA MET A 122 3.95 12.01 4.14
C MET A 122 4.25 13.50 4.30
N SER A 123 4.52 13.97 5.51
CA SER A 123 4.87 15.38 5.76
C SER A 123 6.30 15.74 5.35
N LEU A 124 7.18 14.74 5.18
CA LEU A 124 8.55 14.92 4.70
C LEU A 124 8.65 14.93 3.18
N LEU A 125 7.63 14.43 2.47
CA LEU A 125 7.63 14.38 1.02
C LEU A 125 7.41 15.78 0.41
N PRO A 126 8.31 16.29 -0.46
CA PRO A 126 8.19 17.65 -0.99
C PRO A 126 6.90 17.86 -1.79
N PRO A 127 6.31 19.07 -1.77
CA PRO A 127 5.02 19.30 -2.42
C PRO A 127 4.98 19.11 -3.93
N ALA A 128 6.07 19.45 -4.63
CA ALA A 128 6.13 19.48 -6.08
C ALA A 128 6.88 18.27 -6.68
N CYS A 129 7.02 17.17 -5.94
CA CYS A 129 7.78 16.00 -6.38
C CYS A 129 6.90 15.03 -7.19
N SER A 130 7.51 14.30 -8.12
CA SER A 130 6.80 13.36 -9.00
C SER A 130 6.31 12.11 -8.27
N GLU A 131 6.90 11.78 -7.14
CA GLU A 131 6.62 10.57 -6.36
C GLU A 131 5.17 10.53 -5.85
N TRP A 132 4.51 11.67 -5.69
CA TRP A 132 3.06 11.73 -5.41
C TRP A 132 2.22 10.93 -6.40
N THR A 133 2.70 10.77 -7.64
CA THR A 133 2.00 10.01 -8.68
C THR A 133 1.80 8.54 -8.33
N THR A 134 2.67 7.95 -7.51
CA THR A 134 2.60 6.55 -7.08
C THR A 134 2.02 6.38 -5.67
N MET A 135 1.67 7.48 -4.99
CA MET A 135 1.18 7.44 -3.61
C MET A 135 -0.34 7.22 -3.50
N SER A 136 -1.06 7.14 -4.62
CA SER A 136 -2.51 6.94 -4.60
C SER A 136 -2.90 5.62 -3.92
N TRP A 137 -2.41 4.47 -4.37
CA TRP A 137 -2.74 3.20 -3.73
C TRP A 137 -2.30 3.12 -2.25
N PRO A 138 -1.06 3.50 -1.87
CA PRO A 138 -0.65 3.56 -0.47
C PRO A 138 -1.55 4.41 0.42
N MET A 139 -1.94 5.61 -0.06
CA MET A 139 -2.85 6.49 0.68
C MET A 139 -4.24 5.89 0.83
N LEU A 140 -4.75 5.17 -0.17
CA LEU A 140 -6.03 4.47 -0.10
C LEU A 140 -5.99 3.36 0.95
N VAL A 141 -4.94 2.52 0.95
CA VAL A 141 -4.75 1.43 1.91
C VAL A 141 -4.65 1.98 3.34
N VAL A 142 -3.73 2.91 3.59
CA VAL A 142 -3.54 3.48 4.93
C VAL A 142 -4.78 4.26 5.37
N GLY A 143 -5.31 5.12 4.49
CA GLY A 143 -6.49 5.95 4.75
C GLY A 143 -7.72 5.12 5.11
N SER A 144 -7.89 3.94 4.51
CA SER A 144 -8.98 3.03 4.83
C SER A 144 -8.94 2.48 6.27
N CYS A 145 -7.79 2.56 6.91
CA CYS A 145 -7.59 2.13 8.30
C CYS A 145 -7.58 3.30 9.30
N VAL A 146 -7.60 4.56 8.83
CA VAL A 146 -7.56 5.74 9.71
C VAL A 146 -8.93 5.95 10.37
N ARG A 147 -8.92 6.01 11.70
CA ARG A 147 -10.13 6.20 12.54
C ARG A 147 -10.27 7.58 13.15
N ASP A 148 -9.16 8.30 13.28
CA ASP A 148 -9.10 9.61 13.90
C ASP A 148 -9.45 10.71 12.89
N GLN A 149 -10.38 11.59 13.26
CA GLN A 149 -10.89 12.64 12.37
C GLN A 149 -9.80 13.64 11.95
N VAL A 150 -8.91 14.03 12.87
CA VAL A 150 -7.82 14.97 12.58
C VAL A 150 -6.86 14.38 11.55
N ARG A 151 -6.52 13.09 11.67
CA ARG A 151 -5.67 12.39 10.70
C ARG A 151 -6.33 12.24 9.33
N ARG A 152 -7.64 12.00 9.29
CA ARG A 152 -8.42 11.95 8.04
C ARG A 152 -8.34 13.29 7.31
N GLU A 153 -8.54 14.39 8.03
CA GLU A 153 -8.44 15.75 7.50
C GLU A 153 -7.04 16.04 6.96
N ILE A 154 -5.99 15.71 7.72
CA ILE A 154 -4.59 15.86 7.28
C ILE A 154 -4.33 15.11 5.95
N MET A 155 -4.82 13.87 5.80
CA MET A 155 -4.66 13.12 4.56
C MET A 155 -5.41 13.75 3.39
N LEU A 156 -6.63 14.25 3.63
CA LEU A 156 -7.43 14.91 2.60
C LEU A 156 -6.79 16.22 2.13
N ASP A 157 -6.33 17.05 3.07
CA ASP A 157 -5.67 18.32 2.77
C ASP A 157 -4.38 18.08 2.00
N CYS A 158 -3.58 17.09 2.44
CA CYS A 158 -2.39 16.69 1.72
C CYS A 158 -2.71 16.20 0.28
N ALA A 159 -3.73 15.36 0.10
CA ALA A 159 -4.11 14.91 -1.23
C ALA A 159 -4.57 16.07 -2.15
N ASN A 160 -5.33 17.02 -1.61
CA ASN A 160 -5.78 18.20 -2.35
C ASN A 160 -4.63 19.12 -2.76
N GLU A 161 -3.67 19.35 -1.86
CA GLU A 161 -2.54 20.24 -2.11
C GLU A 161 -1.49 19.62 -3.03
N ARG A 162 -1.20 18.32 -2.86
CA ARG A 162 -0.02 17.67 -3.46
C ARG A 162 -0.32 16.87 -4.72
N MET A 163 -1.57 16.45 -4.91
CA MET A 163 -2.02 15.79 -6.13
C MET A 163 -3.07 16.61 -6.91
N PRO A 164 -2.91 17.95 -7.05
CA PRO A 164 -3.89 18.75 -7.74
C PRO A 164 -3.94 18.32 -9.20
N LYS A 165 -5.15 18.12 -9.73
CA LYS A 165 -5.42 17.66 -11.11
C LYS A 165 -5.18 16.16 -11.38
N MET A 166 -4.79 15.37 -10.38
CA MET A 166 -4.78 13.92 -10.52
C MET A 166 -6.20 13.40 -10.36
N PHE A 167 -6.84 12.96 -11.45
CA PHE A 167 -8.20 12.40 -11.40
C PHE A 167 -8.32 11.23 -10.41
N GLY A 168 -7.27 10.41 -10.33
CA GLY A 168 -7.17 9.32 -9.36
C GLY A 168 -7.25 9.79 -7.90
N ALA A 169 -6.66 10.95 -7.57
CA ALA A 169 -6.70 11.50 -6.22
C ALA A 169 -8.11 11.91 -5.80
N TYR A 170 -8.90 12.50 -6.72
CA TYR A 170 -10.31 12.82 -6.42
C TYR A 170 -11.14 11.56 -6.14
N ALA A 171 -11.00 10.53 -6.99
CA ALA A 171 -11.72 9.28 -6.82
C ALA A 171 -11.31 8.55 -5.53
N LEU A 172 -10.03 8.57 -5.19
CA LEU A 172 -9.47 8.06 -3.94
C LEU A 172 -10.09 8.77 -2.73
N MET A 173 -10.01 10.10 -2.67
CA MET A 173 -10.52 10.88 -1.53
C MET A 173 -12.02 10.67 -1.34
N ARG A 174 -12.78 10.61 -2.44
CA ARG A 174 -14.22 10.35 -2.40
C ARG A 174 -14.53 8.97 -1.83
N THR A 175 -13.75 7.96 -2.21
CA THR A 175 -13.94 6.58 -1.71
C THR A 175 -13.60 6.49 -0.22
N LEU A 176 -12.52 7.15 0.23
CA LEU A 176 -12.20 7.24 1.65
C LEU A 176 -13.30 7.94 2.45
N ARG A 177 -13.88 9.03 1.95
CA ARG A 177 -15.01 9.71 2.61
C ARG A 177 -16.21 8.77 2.75
N TRP A 178 -16.60 8.06 1.69
CA TRP A 178 -17.70 7.09 1.78
C TRP A 178 -17.44 5.99 2.81
N LEU A 179 -16.20 5.50 2.90
CA LEU A 179 -15.82 4.54 3.92
C LEU A 179 -15.94 5.14 5.33
N TRP A 180 -15.44 6.35 5.53
CA TRP A 180 -15.41 7.04 6.82
C TRP A 180 -16.78 7.48 7.32
N GLU A 181 -17.72 7.73 6.41
CA GLU A 181 -19.12 8.08 6.67
C GLU A 181 -20.02 6.84 6.87
N SER A 182 -19.50 5.63 6.64
CA SER A 182 -20.28 4.41 6.81
C SER A 182 -20.48 4.06 8.28
N ASP A 183 -21.73 3.78 8.67
CA ASP A 183 -22.08 3.25 9.98
C ASP A 183 -21.75 1.75 10.12
N ASP A 184 -21.34 1.10 9.04
CA ASP A 184 -21.03 -0.33 9.04
C ASP A 184 -19.67 -0.60 9.70
N PRO A 185 -19.62 -1.36 10.81
CA PRO A 185 -18.36 -1.67 11.49
C PRO A 185 -17.40 -2.54 10.65
N THR A 186 -17.85 -3.13 9.54
CA THR A 186 -16.99 -3.86 8.58
C THR A 186 -16.48 -2.96 7.45
N ALA A 187 -16.88 -1.69 7.38
CA ALA A 187 -16.35 -0.71 6.44
C ALA A 187 -14.97 -0.21 6.93
N PHE A 188 -13.99 -1.11 6.91
CA PHE A 188 -12.66 -0.86 7.42
C PHE A 188 -11.60 -1.55 6.55
N GLY A 189 -10.48 -0.86 6.34
CA GLY A 189 -9.34 -1.43 5.64
C GLY A 189 -9.60 -1.68 4.14
N PRO A 190 -8.66 -2.37 3.46
CA PRO A 190 -8.78 -2.72 2.04
C PRO A 190 -10.08 -3.46 1.69
N TRP A 191 -10.51 -4.40 2.54
CA TRP A 191 -11.79 -5.10 2.37
C TRP A 191 -13.00 -4.17 2.45
N GLY A 192 -12.97 -3.19 3.36
CA GLY A 192 -13.99 -2.14 3.44
C GLY A 192 -14.05 -1.28 2.20
N ILE A 193 -12.89 -0.97 1.58
CA ILE A 193 -12.84 -0.25 0.31
C ILE A 193 -13.53 -1.05 -0.79
N GLU A 194 -13.20 -2.33 -0.94
CA GLU A 194 -13.84 -3.21 -1.94
C GLU A 194 -15.35 -3.26 -1.77
N LYS A 195 -15.82 -3.36 -0.52
CA LYS A 195 -17.24 -3.31 -0.17
C LYS A 195 -17.91 -2.00 -0.59
N ILE A 196 -17.36 -0.86 -0.18
CA ILE A 196 -17.91 0.46 -0.53
C ILE A 196 -17.89 0.69 -2.04
N MET A 197 -16.82 0.28 -2.72
CA MET A 197 -16.73 0.36 -4.19
C MET A 197 -17.81 -0.47 -4.88
N THR A 198 -18.08 -1.67 -4.36
CA THR A 198 -19.14 -2.56 -4.86
C THR A 198 -20.52 -1.96 -4.63
N GLU A 199 -20.82 -1.48 -3.42
CA GLU A 199 -22.10 -0.85 -3.06
C GLU A 199 -22.39 0.41 -3.89
N ARG A 200 -21.35 1.19 -4.22
CA ARG A 200 -21.47 2.43 -4.99
C ARG A 200 -21.30 2.22 -6.50
N ASN A 201 -21.06 0.99 -6.95
CA ASN A 201 -20.78 0.62 -8.35
C ASN A 201 -19.65 1.47 -8.97
N VAL A 202 -18.54 1.62 -8.24
CA VAL A 202 -17.37 2.38 -8.67
C VAL A 202 -16.17 1.46 -8.83
N ARG A 203 -15.39 1.68 -9.89
CA ARG A 203 -14.08 1.05 -10.08
C ARG A 203 -13.01 2.13 -10.01
N LEU A 204 -11.98 1.90 -9.20
CA LEU A 204 -10.85 2.81 -9.06
C LEU A 204 -9.68 2.27 -9.88
N CYS A 205 -9.03 3.17 -10.61
CA CYS A 205 -7.68 2.96 -11.10
C CYS A 205 -6.79 3.85 -10.24
N VAL A 206 -6.10 3.22 -9.29
CA VAL A 206 -5.05 3.86 -8.49
C VAL A 206 -3.75 3.27 -9.01
N GLY A 207 -2.87 4.14 -9.51
CA GLY A 207 -1.63 3.75 -10.18
C GLY A 207 -0.64 3.02 -9.29
#